data_AF-A0A7G1IQB7-F1
#
_entry.id   AF-A0A7G1IQB7-F1
#
_cell.length_a   1.000
_cell.length_b   1.000
_cell.length_c   1.000
_cell.angle_alpha   90.00
_cell.angle_beta   90.00
_cell.angle_gamma   90.00
#
_symmetry.space_group_name_H-M   'P 1'
#
loop_
_entity.id
_entity.type
_entity.pdbx_description
1 polymer ?
#
loop_
_entity_poly.entity_id
_entity_poly.type
_entity_poly.pdbx_seq_one_letter_code
_entity_poly.pdbx_strand_id
1 'polypeptide(L)' 'MPQPEQLPGPNADIWNWQLQGLCRGVDSSMFFHPDGERGRARMLREQRARKCAAAAR' A
#
# COMPACT_ATOMS: atom_id res chain seq x y z
N MET A 1 -3.13 26.73 -17.70
CA MET A 1 -3.01 26.23 -16.31
C MET A 1 -4.35 26.49 -15.63
N PRO A 2 -5.03 25.49 -15.05
CA PRO A 2 -6.29 25.72 -14.36
C PRO A 2 -6.08 26.66 -13.17
N GLN A 3 -7.07 27.51 -12.88
CA GLN A 3 -7.01 28.46 -11.77
C GLN A 3 -7.23 27.72 -10.43
N PRO A 4 -6.54 28.10 -9.33
CA PRO A 4 -6.61 27.36 -8.05
C PRO A 4 -8.03 27.17 -7.50
N GLU A 5 -8.95 28.09 -7.80
CA GLU A 5 -10.37 28.05 -7.41
C GLU A 5 -11.16 26.90 -8.07
N GLN A 6 -10.63 26.33 -9.15
CA GLN A 6 -11.24 25.23 -9.91
C GLN A 6 -10.69 23.86 -9.51
N LEU A 7 -9.72 23.83 -8.59
CA LEU A 7 -9.16 22.58 -8.10
C LEU A 7 -10.09 21.95 -7.06
N PRO A 8 -10.23 20.62 -7.03
CA PRO A 8 -10.93 19.96 -5.95
C PRO A 8 -10.31 20.35 -4.61
N GLY A 9 -11.18 20.53 -3.60
CA GLY A 9 -10.73 20.87 -2.25
C GLY A 9 -9.70 19.89 -1.71
N PRO A 10 -8.88 20.30 -0.73
CA PRO A 10 -7.84 19.45 -0.15
C PRO A 10 -8.45 18.14 0.36
N ASN A 11 -7.94 17.01 -0.14
CA ASN A 11 -8.42 15.68 0.18
C ASN A 11 -7.46 14.90 1.10
N ALA A 12 -6.46 15.56 1.66
CA ALA A 12 -5.44 14.93 2.51
C ALA A 12 -6.07 14.16 3.68
N ASP A 13 -7.11 14.71 4.30
CA ASP A 13 -7.82 14.08 5.41
C ASP A 13 -8.46 12.74 5.05
N ILE A 14 -8.89 12.57 3.79
CA ILE A 14 -9.45 11.32 3.26
C ILE A 14 -8.40 10.20 3.28
N TRP A 15 -7.11 10.54 3.19
CA TRP A 15 -6.00 9.60 3.14
C TRP A 15 -5.27 9.44 4.47
N ASN A 16 -5.64 10.18 5.52
CA ASN A 16 -4.97 10.13 6.82
C ASN A 16 -4.97 8.74 7.46
N TRP A 17 -5.94 7.87 7.14
CA TRP A 17 -5.95 6.48 7.60
C TRP A 17 -4.68 5.72 7.18
N GLN A 18 -4.06 6.08 6.04
CA GLN A 18 -2.82 5.47 5.58
C GLN A 18 -1.64 5.73 6.53
N LEU A 19 -1.70 6.79 7.33
CA LEU A 19 -0.69 7.07 8.36
C LEU A 19 -0.71 6.05 9.51
N GLN A 20 -1.88 5.46 9.76
CA GLN A 20 -2.09 4.44 10.79
C GLN A 20 -2.02 3.01 10.27
N GLY A 21 -1.87 2.83 8.95
CA GLY A 21 -1.80 1.51 8.34
C GLY A 21 -0.59 0.71 8.84
N LEU A 22 -0.79 -0.52 9.30
CA LEU A 22 0.30 -1.38 9.80
C LEU A 22 1.35 -1.73 8.74
N CYS A 23 1.02 -1.60 7.46
CA CYS A 23 1.97 -1.77 6.37
C CYS A 23 2.97 -0.60 6.26
N ARG A 24 2.76 0.50 7.00
CA ARG A 24 3.64 1.66 6.96
C ARG A 24 5.02 1.28 7.51
N GLY A 25 6.07 1.55 6.71
CA GLY A 25 7.46 1.23 7.06
C GLY A 25 7.89 -0.20 6.71
N VAL A 26 7.01 -1.01 6.15
CA VAL A 26 7.34 -2.33 5.59
C VAL A 26 7.98 -2.15 4.22
N ASP A 27 8.99 -2.97 3.91
CA ASP A 27 9.67 -2.94 2.61
C ASP A 27 8.71 -3.23 1.44
N SER A 28 8.82 -2.45 0.38
CA SER A 28 7.91 -2.55 -0.77
C SER A 28 8.00 -3.88 -1.51
N SER A 29 9.16 -4.57 -1.48
CA SER A 29 9.32 -5.91 -2.06
C SER A 29 8.45 -6.97 -1.39
N MET A 30 7.89 -6.69 -0.21
CA MET A 30 6.89 -7.56 0.39
C MET A 30 5.62 -7.62 -0.47
N PHE A 31 5.24 -6.51 -1.10
CA PHE A 31 4.03 -6.37 -1.90
C PHE A 31 4.29 -6.56 -3.40
N PHE A 32 5.48 -6.19 -3.88
CA PHE A 32 5.89 -6.32 -5.28
C PHE A 32 6.88 -7.47 -5.47
N HIS A 33 6.63 -8.34 -6.44
CA HIS A 33 7.47 -9.50 -6.70
C HIS A 33 8.75 -9.11 -7.46
N PRO A 34 9.90 -9.74 -7.16
CA PRO A 34 11.07 -9.66 -8.02
C PRO A 34 10.86 -10.45 -9.32
N ASP A 35 11.58 -10.08 -10.37
CA ASP A 35 11.53 -10.79 -11.66
C ASP A 35 11.84 -12.28 -11.49
N GLY A 36 10.98 -13.14 -12.05
CA GLY A 36 11.15 -14.59 -12.04
C GLY A 36 10.61 -15.34 -10.80
N GLU A 37 9.95 -14.65 -9.86
CA GLU A 37 9.29 -15.31 -8.72
C GLU A 37 8.15 -16.24 -9.19
N ARG A 38 8.19 -17.52 -8.80
CA ARG A 38 7.20 -18.53 -9.19
C ARG A 38 6.84 -19.49 -8.07
N GLY A 39 5.69 -20.14 -8.21
CA GLY A 39 5.27 -21.26 -7.37
C GLY A 39 5.21 -20.93 -5.88
N ARG A 40 5.91 -21.73 -5.06
CA ARG A 40 5.86 -21.65 -3.59
C ARG A 40 6.37 -20.33 -3.03
N ALA A 41 7.37 -19.72 -3.67
CA ALA A 41 7.92 -18.42 -3.24
C ALA A 41 6.84 -17.33 -3.30
N ARG A 42 6.13 -17.25 -4.43
CA ARG A 42 5.00 -16.33 -4.62
C ARG A 42 3.91 -16.53 -3.57
N MET A 43 3.48 -17.78 -3.34
CA MET A 43 2.43 -18.07 -2.35
C MET A 43 2.83 -17.63 -0.93
N LEU A 44 4.09 -17.85 -0.55
CA LEU A 44 4.60 -17.44 0.76
C LEU A 44 4.67 -15.92 0.89
N ARG A 45 5.13 -15.21 -0.15
CA ARG A 45 5.14 -13.75 -0.17
C ARG A 45 3.74 -13.18 -0.07
N GLU A 46 2.80 -13.66 -0.88
CA GLU A 46 1.39 -13.23 -0.85
C GLU A 46 0.75 -13.50 0.52
N GLN A 47 1.01 -14.64 1.16
CA GLN A 47 0.49 -14.94 2.48
C GLN A 47 1.04 -13.97 3.53
N ARG A 48 2.34 -13.65 3.47
CA ARG A 48 2.98 -12.68 4.37
C ARG A 48 2.41 -11.28 4.17
N ALA A 49 2.32 -10.81 2.92
CA ALA A 49 1.76 -9.50 2.57
C ALA A 49 0.30 -9.37 3.03
N ARG A 50 -0.51 -10.41 2.81
CA ARG A 50 -1.92 -10.44 3.23
C ARG A 50 -2.05 -10.36 4.75
N LYS A 51 -1.21 -11.06 5.52
CA LYS A 51 -1.23 -10.98 6.98
C LYS A 51 -0.90 -9.58 7.49
N CYS A 52 0.07 -8.92 6.88
CA CYS A 52 0.43 -7.54 7.22
C CYS A 52 -0.73 -6.57 6.94
N ALA A 53 -1.34 -6.68 5.75
CA ALA A 53 -2.47 -5.84 5.37
C ALA A 53 -3.75 -6.11 6.16
N ALA A 54 -4.06 -7.37 6.48
CA ALA A 54 -5.27 -7.75 7.21
C ALA A 54 -5.19 -7.49 8.71
N ALA A 55 -3.99 -7.36 9.27
CA ALA A 55 -3.82 -6.96 10.67
C ALA A 55 -4.11 -5.46 10.86
N ALA A 56 -4.03 -4.65 9.79
CA ALA A 56 -4.35 -3.23 9.83
C ALA A 56 -5.87 -3.06 9.98
N ARG A 57 -6.30 -2.50 11.11
CA ARG A 57 -7.68 -2.03 11.31
C ARG A 57 -7.79 -0.59 10.84
#